data_AF-A0A954JL10-F1
#
_entry.id   AF-A0A954JL10-F1
#
_cell.length_a   1.000
_cell.length_b   1.000
_cell.length_c   1.000
_cell.angle_alpha   90.00
_cell.angle_beta   90.00
_cell.angle_gamma   90.00
#
_symmetry.space_group_name_H-M   'P 1'
#
loop_
_entity.id
_entity.type
_entity.pdbx_description
1 polymer ?
#
loop_
_entity_poly.entity_id
_entity_poly.type
_entity_poly.pdbx_seq_one_letter_code
_entity_poly.pdbx_strand_id
1 'polypeptide(L)' 'MPIATPTQYAAMLDAAQEGNYAYPAINITSIVTLNAALKGFADKKSDGIIQMSTGGG' A
#
# COMPACT_ATOMS: atom_id res chain seq x y z
N MET A 1 3.51 5.68 -13.55
CA MET A 1 4.28 4.73 -12.72
C MET A 1 3.36 4.20 -11.63
N PRO A 2 3.42 2.91 -11.26
CA PRO A 2 2.56 2.31 -10.23
C PRO A 2 2.94 2.71 -8.79
N ILE A 3 3.89 3.63 -8.62
CA ILE A 3 4.33 4.17 -7.34
C ILE A 3 3.82 5.61 -7.25
N ALA A 4 3.07 5.92 -6.20
CA ALA A 4 2.53 7.25 -5.96
C ALA A 4 3.66 8.26 -5.73
N THR A 5 3.53 9.45 -6.32
CA THR A 5 4.34 10.61 -5.93
C THR A 5 3.91 11.12 -4.54
N PRO A 6 4.71 11.96 -3.87
CA PRO A 6 4.31 12.53 -2.58
C PRO A 6 2.95 13.26 -2.61
N THR A 7 2.68 14.01 -3.68
CA THR A 7 1.40 14.70 -3.87
C THR A 7 0.25 13.72 -4.05
N GLN A 8 0.44 12.65 -4.80
CA GLN A 8 -0.58 11.60 -4.95
C GLN A 8 -0.82 10.89 -3.62
N TYR A 9 0.24 10.57 -2.87
CA TYR A 9 0.12 9.94 -1.56
C TYR A 9 -0.68 10.79 -0.57
N ALA A 10 -0.44 12.11 -0.53
CA ALA A 10 -1.23 13.03 0.29
C ALA A 10 -2.73 13.00 -0.11
N ALA A 11 -3.02 13.12 -1.41
CA ALA A 11 -4.39 13.07 -1.92
C ALA A 11 -5.09 11.72 -1.64
N MET A 12 -4.33 10.62 -1.65
CA MET A 12 -4.85 9.32 -1.23
C MET A 12 -5.33 9.37 0.22
N LEU A 13 -4.51 9.88 1.14
CA LEU A 13 -4.85 9.98 2.57
C LEU A 13 -6.06 10.87 2.82
N ASP A 14 -6.15 12.01 2.12
CA ASP A 14 -7.31 12.90 2.19
C ASP A 14 -8.59 12.17 1.75
N ALA A 15 -8.55 11.46 0.62
CA ALA A 15 -9.70 10.68 0.13
C ALA A 15 -10.12 9.56 1.10
N ALA A 16 -9.17 8.90 1.75
CA ALA A 16 -9.45 7.88 2.77
C ALA A 16 -10.12 8.47 4.01
N GLN A 17 -9.65 9.63 4.46
CA GLN A 17 -10.23 10.36 5.58
C GLN A 17 -11.67 10.81 5.27
N GLU A 18 -11.90 11.41 4.10
CA GLU A 18 -13.22 11.87 3.66
C GLU A 18 -14.20 10.70 3.43
N GLY A 19 -13.69 9.60 2.86
CA GLY A 19 -14.46 8.40 2.54
C GLY A 19 -14.66 7.43 3.70
N ASN A 20 -14.11 7.71 4.88
CA ASN A 20 -14.16 6.85 6.07
C ASN A 20 -13.65 5.41 5.82
N TYR A 21 -12.48 5.29 5.18
CA TYR A 21 -11.78 4.02 4.97
C TYR A 21 -10.27 4.17 5.22
N ALA A 22 -9.52 3.08 5.11
CA ALA A 22 -8.07 3.09 5.27
C ALA A 22 -7.40 2.24 4.18
N TYR A 23 -6.19 2.63 3.77
CA TYR A 23 -5.35 1.80 2.91
C TYR A 23 -4.57 0.76 3.73
N PRO A 24 -4.50 -0.49 3.26
CA PRO A 24 -3.68 -1.51 3.89
C PRO A 24 -2.18 -1.21 3.70
N ALA A 25 -1.40 -1.32 4.78
CA ALA A 25 0.06 -1.22 4.74
C ALA A 25 0.70 -2.60 5.01
N ILE A 26 1.25 -3.21 3.96
CA ILE A 26 1.74 -4.59 3.98
C ILE A 26 3.26 -4.60 4.08
N ASN A 27 3.77 -5.20 5.16
CA ASN A 27 5.19 -5.49 5.29
C ASN A 27 5.59 -6.62 4.33
N ILE A 28 6.68 -6.41 3.60
CA ILE A 28 7.24 -7.41 2.69
C ILE A 28 8.66 -7.77 3.10
N THR A 29 9.04 -9.03 2.87
CA THR A 29 10.39 -9.55 3.15
C THR A 29 11.01 -10.26 1.95
N SER A 30 10.22 -10.50 0.90
CA SER A 30 10.63 -11.19 -0.32
C SER A 30 9.80 -10.74 -1.52
N ILE A 31 10.30 -11.05 -2.72
CA ILE A 31 9.54 -10.86 -3.97
C ILE A 31 8.24 -11.66 -3.96
N VAL A 32 8.22 -12.84 -3.34
CA VAL A 32 7.02 -13.67 -3.22
C VAL A 32 5.94 -12.93 -2.41
N THR A 33 6.31 -12.38 -1.26
CA THR A 33 5.37 -11.62 -0.41
C THR A 33 4.94 -10.30 -1.06
N LEU A 34 5.82 -9.66 -1.84
CA LEU A 34 5.48 -8.47 -2.64
C LEU A 34 4.43 -8.81 -3.70
N ASN A 35 4.64 -9.86 -4.49
CA ASN A 35 3.70 -10.28 -5.53
C ASN A 35 2.33 -10.67 -4.95
N ALA A 36 2.32 -11.33 -3.77
CA ALA A 36 1.07 -11.63 -3.07
C ALA A 36 0.30 -10.37 -2.66
N ALA A 37 1.00 -9.35 -2.13
CA ALA A 37 0.39 -8.07 -1.77
C ALA A 37 -0.18 -7.34 -3.00
N LEU A 38 0.60 -7.26 -4.09
CA LEU A 38 0.16 -6.63 -5.34
C LEU A 38 -1.06 -7.35 -5.94
N LYS A 39 -1.09 -8.69 -5.89
CA LYS A 39 -2.26 -9.47 -6.34
C LYS A 39 -3.48 -9.17 -5.47
N GLY A 40 -3.32 -9.08 -4.15
CA GLY A 40 -4.40 -8.73 -3.23
C GLY A 40 -4.99 -7.34 -3.51
N PHE A 41 -4.14 -6.35 -3.75
CA PHE A 41 -4.56 -4.99 -4.14
C PHE A 41 -5.35 -5.00 -5.46
N ALA A 42 -4.83 -5.70 -6.48
CA ALA A 42 -5.51 -5.82 -7.77
C ALA A 42 -6.87 -6.52 -7.67
N ASP A 43 -6.96 -7.63 -6.92
CA ASP A 43 -8.20 -8.40 -6.74
C ASP A 43 -9.29 -7.62 -6.01
N LYS A 44 -8.88 -6.76 -5.07
CA LYS A 44 -9.79 -5.90 -4.31
C LYS A 44 -10.01 -4.54 -4.95
N LYS A 45 -9.37 -4.26 -6.09
CA LYS A 45 -9.36 -2.93 -6.74
C LYS A 45 -9.04 -1.83 -5.72
N SER A 46 -8.09 -2.11 -4.84
CA SER A 46 -7.69 -1.25 -3.74
C SER A 46 -6.29 -0.74 -4.03
N ASP A 47 -6.07 0.55 -3.79
CA ASP A 47 -4.71 1.03 -3.58
C ASP A 47 -4.17 0.51 -2.23
N GLY A 48 -2.86 0.59 -2.04
CA GLY A 48 -2.21 0.10 -0.83
C GLY A 48 -0.79 0.58 -0.66
N ILE A 49 -0.23 0.31 0.51
CA ILE A 49 1.13 0.70 0.89
C ILE A 49 1.97 -0.57 1.01
N ILE A 50 3.11 -0.58 0.32
CA ILE A 50 4.15 -1.60 0.48
C ILE A 50 5.21 -1.01 1.40
N GLN A 51 5.48 -1.67 2.52
CA GLN A 51 6.45 -1.22 3.51
C GLN A 51 7.46 -2.32 3.86
N MET A 52 8.61 -1.90 4.36
CA MET A 52 9.67 -2.77 4.86
C MET A 52 10.08 -2.27 6.24
N SER A 53 10.30 -3.18 7.18
CA SER A 53 10.90 -2.85 8.46
C SER A 53 12.38 -3.21 8.46
N THR A 54 13.12 -2.76 9.47
CA THR A 54 14.51 -3.14 9.70
C THR A 54 14.67 -4.60 10.15
N GLY A 55 13.57 -5.33 10.39
CA GLY A 55 13.57 -6.62 11.07
C GLY A 55 13.50 -6.49 12.59
N GLY A 56 13.05 -7.56 13.26
CA GLY A 56 13.01 -7.65 14.72
C GLY A 56 14.35 -8.05 15.32
N GLY A 57 15.37 -7.20 15.13
CA GLY A 57 16.74 -7.38 15.61
C GLY A 57 17.59 -6.13 15.42
#